data_AF-T1B4K8-F1
#
_entry.id   AF-T1B4K8-F1
#
_cell.length_a   1.000
_cell.length_b   1.000
_cell.length_c   1.000
_cell.angle_alpha   90.00
_cell.angle_beta   90.00
_cell.angle_gamma   90.00
#
_symmetry.space_group_name_H-M   'P 1'
#
loop_
_entity.id
_entity.type
_entity.pdbx_description
1 polymer ?
#
loop_
_entity_poly.entity_id
_entity_poly.type
_entity_poly.pdbx_seq_one_letter_code
_entity_poly.pdbx_strand_id
1 'polypeptide(L)'
;MPALLRVFHGMLQPGGWAALADLDAEDGSFHNPDVPGVAHHGFARAELTRWLRAAGFRDISARTAHTAEKTRAGKTALYPIFLITARR
;
A
#
# COMPACT_ATOMS: atom_id res chain seq x y z
N MET A 1 -7.38 -0.53 8.48
CA MET A 1 -7.50 -0.14 7.06
C MET A 1 -8.94 0.04 6.55
N PRO A 2 -9.88 -0.94 6.67
CA PRO A 2 -11.18 -0.83 5.99
C PRO A 2 -12.02 0.41 6.38
N ALA A 3 -12.01 0.80 7.66
CA ALA A 3 -12.73 2.00 8.12
C ALA A 3 -12.14 3.29 7.53
N LEU A 4 -10.81 3.39 7.46
CA LEU A 4 -10.11 4.55 6.90
C LEU A 4 -10.44 4.75 5.41
N LEU A 5 -10.49 3.66 4.63
CA LEU A 5 -10.82 3.74 3.22
C LEU A 5 -12.25 4.26 2.98
N ARG A 6 -13.21 3.94 3.86
CA ARG A 6 -14.56 4.52 3.79
C ARG A 6 -14.56 6.02 4.09
N VAL A 7 -13.73 6.47 5.03
CA VAL A 7 -13.55 7.91 5.29
C VAL A 7 -12.99 8.60 4.04
N PHE A 8 -11.94 8.05 3.43
CA PHE A 8 -11.37 8.60 2.19
C PHE A 8 -12.39 8.66 1.05
N HIS A 9 -13.19 7.60 0.87
CA HIS A 9 -14.28 7.60 -0.13
C HIS A 9 -15.26 8.74 0.13
N GLY A 10 -15.69 8.94 1.38
CA GLY A 10 -16.62 10.00 1.76
C GLY A 10 -16.10 11.42 1.50
N MET A 11 -14.78 11.62 1.56
CA MET A 11 -14.13 12.93 1.35
C MET A 11 -13.98 13.35 -0.12
N LEU A 12 -14.04 12.40 -1.07
CA LEU A 12 -13.85 12.71 -2.49
C LEU A 12 -15.16 13.16 -3.14
N GLN A 13 -15.14 14.06 -4.13
CA GLN A 13 -16.35 14.28 -4.93
C GLN A 13 -16.68 13.06 -5.82
N PRO A 14 -17.93 12.87 -6.29
CA PRO A 14 -18.23 11.82 -7.27
C PRO A 14 -17.29 11.87 -8.46
N GLY A 15 -16.68 10.74 -8.83
CA GLY A 15 -15.67 10.68 -9.88
C GLY A 15 -14.28 11.19 -9.50
N GLY A 16 -14.06 11.60 -8.25
CA GLY A 16 -12.74 11.95 -7.70
C GLY A 16 -11.85 10.73 -7.50
N TRP A 17 -10.54 10.96 -7.40
CA TRP A 17 -9.53 9.91 -7.33
C TRP A 17 -8.87 9.82 -5.95
N ALA A 18 -8.64 8.60 -5.50
CA ALA A 18 -7.69 8.25 -4.46
C ALA A 18 -6.44 7.65 -5.10
N ALA A 19 -5.27 8.02 -4.59
CA ALA A 19 -3.98 7.45 -4.96
C ALA A 19 -3.19 7.17 -3.67
N LEU A 20 -2.89 5.89 -3.42
CA LEU A 20 -2.19 5.44 -2.22
C LEU A 20 -0.92 4.69 -2.64
N ALA A 21 0.20 5.00 -2.00
CA ALA A 21 1.45 4.28 -2.22
C ALA A 21 1.94 3.66 -0.93
N ASP A 22 2.35 2.40 -0.99
CA ASP A 22 2.85 1.65 0.16
C ASP A 22 3.74 0.48 -0.28
N LEU A 23 4.41 -0.14 0.68
CA LEU A 23 5.25 -1.33 0.49
C LEU A 23 4.39 -2.55 0.19
N ASP A 24 4.82 -3.39 -0.76
CA ASP A 24 4.27 -4.74 -0.84
C ASP A 24 4.55 -5.52 0.45
N ALA A 25 3.67 -6.48 0.75
CA ALA A 25 3.83 -7.34 1.91
C ALA A 25 5.19 -8.05 1.88
N GLU A 26 5.91 -7.99 2.99
CA GLU A 26 7.26 -8.52 3.17
C GLU A 26 7.41 -9.21 4.53
N ASP A 27 8.60 -9.77 4.79
CA ASP A 27 8.87 -10.65 5.93
C ASP A 27 9.36 -9.91 7.19
N GLY A 28 9.40 -8.58 7.15
CA GLY A 28 9.85 -7.70 8.22
C GLY A 28 11.30 -7.21 8.06
N SER A 29 12.00 -7.65 7.02
CA SER A 29 13.39 -7.28 6.76
C SER A 29 13.58 -5.86 6.20
N PHE A 30 12.51 -5.20 5.76
CA PHE A 30 12.61 -3.84 5.25
C PHE A 30 13.08 -2.85 6.32
N HIS A 31 12.46 -2.85 7.50
CA HIS A 31 12.85 -2.02 8.63
C HIS A 31 13.99 -2.66 9.43
N ASN A 32 14.81 -1.86 10.14
CA ASN A 32 15.73 -2.47 11.09
C ASN A 32 14.92 -2.99 12.31
N PRO A 33 15.33 -4.09 12.96
CA PRO A 33 14.62 -4.65 14.11
C PRO A 33 14.46 -3.67 15.29
N ASP A 34 15.36 -2.70 15.38
CA ASP A 34 15.44 -1.66 16.41
C ASP A 34 14.59 -0.43 16.10
N VAL A 35 13.88 -0.37 14.96
CA VAL A 35 12.96 0.74 14.67
C VAL A 35 11.68 0.55 15.50
N PRO A 36 11.41 1.37 16.52
CA PRO A 36 10.18 1.27 17.29
C PRO A 36 8.99 1.70 16.42
N GLY A 37 7.83 1.07 16.63
CA GLY A 37 6.57 1.51 16.02
C GLY A 37 6.31 1.02 14.60
N VAL A 38 6.99 -0.04 14.13
CA VAL A 38 6.62 -0.72 12.88
C VAL A 38 5.26 -1.41 13.07
N ALA A 39 4.21 -0.81 12.53
CA ALA A 39 2.83 -1.27 12.71
C ALA A 39 2.41 -2.39 11.74
N HIS A 40 3.10 -2.52 10.61
CA HIS A 40 2.85 -3.54 9.58
C HIS A 40 4.08 -3.70 8.66
N HIS A 41 4.13 -4.83 7.97
CA HIS A 41 5.20 -5.22 7.03
C HIS A 41 4.71 -5.15 5.58
N GLY A 42 4.24 -3.97 5.18
CA GLY A 42 3.59 -3.74 3.89
C GLY A 42 2.18 -4.32 3.76
N PHE A 43 1.65 -4.29 2.55
CA PHE A 43 0.29 -4.74 2.22
C PHE A 43 0.24 -5.65 0.99
N ALA A 44 -0.61 -6.68 1.04
CA ALA A 44 -0.98 -7.44 -0.14
C ALA A 44 -1.92 -6.61 -1.02
N ARG A 45 -1.51 -6.28 -2.24
CA ARG A 45 -2.32 -5.48 -3.19
C ARG A 45 -3.72 -6.05 -3.44
N ALA A 46 -3.85 -7.37 -3.46
CA ALA A 46 -5.12 -8.06 -3.65
C ALA A 46 -6.09 -7.80 -2.47
N GLU A 47 -5.59 -7.80 -1.24
CA GLU A 47 -6.40 -7.49 -0.06
C GLU A 47 -6.79 -6.02 -0.01
N LEU A 48 -5.84 -5.11 -0.30
CA LEU A 48 -6.13 -3.69 -0.38
C LEU A 48 -7.17 -3.38 -1.47
N THR A 49 -7.08 -4.04 -2.62
CA THR A 49 -8.09 -3.98 -3.69
C THR A 49 -9.46 -4.44 -3.20
N ARG A 50 -9.53 -5.55 -2.46
CA ARG A 50 -10.79 -6.05 -1.86
C ARG A 50 -11.39 -5.01 -0.91
N TRP A 51 -10.59 -4.38 -0.06
CA TRP A 51 -11.07 -3.34 0.86
C TRP A 51 -11.51 -2.07 0.16
N LEU A 52 -10.80 -1.62 -0.90
CA LEU A 52 -11.20 -0.47 -1.71
C LEU A 52 -12.56 -0.72 -2.39
N ARG A 53 -12.77 -1.91 -2.97
CA ARG A 53 -14.07 -2.30 -3.53
C ARG A 53 -15.17 -2.28 -2.47
N ALA A 54 -14.90 -2.87 -1.31
CA ALA A 54 -15.85 -2.90 -0.19
C ALA A 54 -16.16 -1.49 0.37
N ALA A 55 -15.25 -0.53 0.21
CA ALA A 55 -15.46 0.87 0.59
C ALA A 55 -16.22 1.69 -0.48
N GLY A 56 -16.53 1.10 -1.64
CA GLY A 56 -17.31 1.76 -2.71
C GLY A 56 -16.48 2.36 -3.84
N PHE A 57 -15.16 2.16 -3.87
CA PHE A 57 -14.32 2.60 -4.98
C PHE A 57 -14.47 1.72 -6.22
N ARG A 58 -14.29 2.33 -7.39
CA ARG A 58 -14.29 1.72 -8.73
C ARG A 58 -12.96 2.02 -9.45
N ASP A 59 -12.78 1.49 -10.66
CA ASP A 59 -11.60 1.73 -11.52
C ASP A 59 -10.26 1.51 -10.80
N ILE A 60 -10.17 0.44 -9.99
CA ILE A 60 -9.01 0.16 -9.16
C ILE A 60 -7.88 -0.42 -10.03
N SER A 61 -6.72 0.21 -9.97
CA SER A 61 -5.50 -0.25 -10.64
C SER A 61 -4.31 -0.11 -9.70
N ALA A 62 -3.45 -1.12 -9.68
CA ALA A 62 -2.22 -1.13 -8.89
C ALA A 62 -1.02 -1.43 -9.79
N ARG A 63 0.07 -0.68 -9.60
CA ARG A 63 1.34 -0.90 -10.30
C ARG A 63 2.50 -0.70 -9.34
N THR A 64 3.65 -1.32 -9.63
CA THR A 64 4.89 -0.96 -8.93
C THR A 64 5.31 0.42 -9.39
N ALA A 65 5.39 1.37 -8.46
CA ALA A 65 5.81 2.74 -8.75
C ALA A 65 7.31 2.93 -8.53
N HIS A 66 7.88 2.19 -7.59
CA HIS A 66 9.30 2.18 -7.28
C HIS A 66 9.70 0.83 -6.68
N THR A 67 10.98 0.48 -6.74
CA THR A 67 11.54 -0.66 -6.02
C THR A 67 12.72 -0.17 -5.21
N ALA A 68 12.62 -0.20 -3.88
CA ALA A 68 13.71 0.16 -3.00
C ALA A 68 14.70 -1.01 -2.91
N GLU A 69 15.99 -0.73 -3.02
CA GLU A 69 17.05 -1.73 -2.81
C GLU A 69 17.70 -1.49 -1.45
N LYS A 70 17.88 -2.56 -0.67
CA LYS A 70 18.63 -2.48 0.60
C LYS A 70 19.65 -3.61 0.67
N THR A 71 20.90 -3.24 0.90
CA THR A 71 22.00 -4.19 1.11
C THR A 71 22.29 -4.32 2.61
N ARG A 72 22.27 -5.55 3.13
CA ARG A 72 22.64 -5.89 4.51
C ARG A 72 23.53 -7.12 4.51
N ALA A 73 24.64 -7.08 5.25
CA ALA A 73 25.61 -8.18 5.34
C ALA A 73 26.00 -8.78 3.96
N GLY A 74 26.19 -7.91 2.95
CA GLY A 74 26.54 -8.31 1.58
C GLY A 74 25.41 -8.90 0.75
N LYS A 75 24.18 -9.00 1.28
CA LYS A 75 22.99 -9.43 0.53
C LYS A 75 22.11 -8.23 0.19
N THR A 76 21.73 -8.11 -1.08
CA THR A 76 20.77 -7.09 -1.54
C THR A 76 19.38 -7.71 -1.64
N ALA A 77 18.41 -7.05 -1.03
CA ALA A 77 16.99 -7.37 -1.15
C ALA A 77 16.23 -6.21 -1.82
N LEU A 78 15.20 -6.56 -2.58
CA LEU A 78 14.34 -5.63 -3.31
C LEU A 78 12.99 -5.54 -2.62
N TYR A 79 12.50 -4.32 -2.44
CA TYR A 79 11.24 -4.05 -1.75
C TYR A 79 10.37 -3.16 -2.64
N PRO A 80 9.45 -3.75 -3.41
CA PRO A 80 8.59 -3.01 -4.29
C PRO A 80 7.62 -2.13 -3.50
N ILE A 81 7.48 -0.89 -3.95
CA ILE A 81 6.50 0.08 -3.49
C ILE A 81 5.47 0.25 -4.59
N PHE A 82 4.23 -0.07 -4.28
CA PHE A 82 3.14 0.05 -5.23
C PHE A 82 2.50 1.44 -5.17
N LEU A 83 1.85 1.82 -6.25
CA LEU A 83 0.83 2.85 -6.30
C LEU A 83 -0.48 2.19 -6.69
N ILE A 84 -1.50 2.32 -5.85
CA ILE A 84 -2.88 1.93 -6.15
C ILE A 84 -3.74 3.17 -6.32
N THR A 85 -4.45 3.25 -7.44
CA THR A 85 -5.39 4.32 -7.74
C THR A 85 -6.81 3.75 -7.80
N ALA A 86 -7.78 4.53 -7.34
CA ALA A 86 -9.19 4.16 -7.39
C ALA A 86 -10.09 5.40 -7.46
N ARG A 87 -11.30 5.24 -7.99
CA ARG A 87 -12.25 6.33 -8.23
C ARG A 87 -13.51 6.22 -7.36
N ARG A 88 -14.02 7.34 -6.84
CA ARG A 88 -15.29 7.39 -6.09
C ARG A 88 -16.50 7.17 -7.00
#